data_AF-A0A9J6B1C9-F1
#
_entry.id   AF-A0A9J6B1C9-F1
#
_cell.length_a   1.000
_cell.length_b   1.000
_cell.length_c   1.000
_cell.angle_alpha   90.00
_cell.angle_beta   90.00
_cell.angle_gamma   90.00
#
_symmetry.space_group_name_H-M   'P 1'
#
loop_
_entity.id
_entity.type
_entity.pdbx_description
1 polymer ?
#
loop_
_entity_poly.entity_id
_entity_poly.type
_entity_poly.pdbx_seq_one_letter_code
_entity_poly.pdbx_strand_id
1 'polypeptide(L)' 'MMSFQKQEKIEVVVMEEGNSPVRRWEDLNIDMLVKIFQSFDLFQLISVIPQVCPAWQSTCSDQRLWKMLDLSVM' A
#
# COMPACT_ATOMS: atom_id res chain seq x y z
N MET A 1 -10.01 -13.43 -46.77
CA MET A 1 -9.69 -13.52 -45.33
C MET A 1 -9.00 -12.21 -44.96
N MET A 2 -9.67 -11.36 -44.18
CA MET A 2 -9.12 -10.07 -43.74
C MET A 2 -8.78 -10.19 -42.26
N SER A 3 -7.49 -10.16 -41.95
CA SER A 3 -6.97 -10.19 -40.59
C SER A 3 -7.00 -8.77 -40.03
N PHE A 4 -7.79 -8.55 -38.99
CA PHE A 4 -7.77 -7.30 -38.22
C PHE A 4 -6.78 -7.47 -37.06
N GLN A 5 -5.61 -6.85 -37.16
CA GLN A 5 -4.65 -6.76 -36.06
C GLN A 5 -5.01 -5.52 -35.23
N LYS A 6 -5.59 -5.74 -34.05
CA LYS A 6 -5.88 -4.67 -33.08
C LYS A 6 -4.59 -4.27 -32.40
N GLN A 7 -4.03 -3.11 -32.74
CA GLN A 7 -2.94 -2.50 -31.98
C GLN A 7 -3.53 -1.74 -30.80
N GLU A 8 -3.34 -2.28 -29.59
CA GLU A 8 -3.67 -1.59 -28.35
C GLU A 8 -2.55 -0.61 -28.03
N LYS A 9 -2.82 0.68 -28.25
CA LYS A 9 -1.91 1.77 -27.94
C LYS A 9 -1.97 2.02 -26.43
N ILE A 10 -0.92 1.64 -25.70
CA ILE A 10 -0.74 2.04 -24.30
C ILE A 10 -0.42 3.53 -24.31
N GLU A 11 -1.37 4.36 -23.91
CA GLU A 11 -1.11 5.78 -23.69
C GLU A 11 -0.34 5.96 -22.38
N VAL A 12 0.94 6.28 -22.52
CA VAL A 12 1.77 6.73 -21.41
C VAL A 12 1.32 8.14 -21.05
N VAL A 13 0.46 8.27 -20.04
CA VAL A 13 0.09 9.55 -19.47
C VAL A 13 1.29 10.07 -18.68
N VAL A 14 1.97 11.09 -19.19
CA VAL A 14 3.00 11.82 -18.46
C VAL A 14 2.28 12.71 -17.43
N MET A 15 2.47 12.40 -16.15
CA MET A 15 1.91 13.18 -15.06
C MET A 15 2.76 14.44 -14.87
N GLU A 16 2.19 15.61 -15.16
CA GLU A 16 2.83 16.90 -14.90
C GLU A 16 3.15 17.01 -13.40
N GLU A 17 4.43 17.21 -13.05
CA GLU A 17 4.87 17.38 -11.67
C GLU A 17 4.26 18.67 -11.09
N GLY A 18 3.17 18.53 -10.33
CA GLY A 18 2.70 19.60 -9.47
C GLY A 18 3.78 19.96 -8.46
N ASN A 19 4.21 21.23 -8.44
CA ASN A 19 5.22 21.81 -7.52
C ASN A 19 4.81 21.80 -6.02
N SER A 20 3.90 20.92 -5.62
CA SER A 20 3.69 20.63 -4.20
C SER A 20 4.88 19.80 -3.70
N PRO A 21 5.47 20.12 -2.55
CA PRO A 21 6.49 19.24 -1.96
C PRO A 21 5.89 17.84 -1.83
N VAL A 22 6.53 16.85 -2.47
CA VAL A 22 6.11 15.46 -2.41
C VAL A 22 6.13 15.05 -0.93
N ARG A 23 4.95 14.93 -0.33
CA ARG A 23 4.80 14.46 1.05
C ARG A 23 5.24 13.00 1.09
N ARG A 24 6.19 12.72 1.97
CA ARG A 24 6.68 11.37 2.21
C ARG A 24 5.64 10.59 3.02
N TRP A 25 5.47 9.31 2.73
CA TRP A 25 4.58 8.44 3.51
C TRP A 25 5.09 8.28 4.95
N GLU A 26 6.40 8.43 5.14
CA GLU A 26 7.06 8.42 6.44
C GLU A 26 6.68 9.63 7.31
N ASP A 27 6.24 10.74 6.72
CA ASP A 27 5.79 11.94 7.45
C ASP A 27 4.30 11.86 7.84
N LEU A 28 3.59 10.81 7.40
CA LEU A 28 2.18 10.62 7.71
C LEU A 28 2.04 10.24 9.19
N ASN A 29 1.02 10.81 9.86
CA ASN A 29 0.75 10.47 11.25
C ASN A 29 0.48 8.96 11.38
N ILE A 30 1.15 8.32 12.35
CA ILE A 30 1.00 6.90 12.69
C ILE A 30 -0.48 6.52 12.84
N ASP A 31 -1.31 7.38 13.44
CA ASP A 31 -2.75 7.10 13.57
C ASP A 31 -3.49 7.00 12.23
N MET A 32 -3.03 7.73 11.20
CA MET A 32 -3.57 7.61 9.85
C MET A 32 -3.04 6.35 9.16
N LEU A 33 -1.75 6.04 9.33
CA LEU A 33 -1.16 4.79 8.80
C LEU A 33 -1.86 3.56 9.39
N VAL A 34 -2.14 3.54 10.70
CA VAL A 34 -2.89 2.46 11.36
C VAL A 34 -4.28 2.29 10.76
N LYS A 35 -5.00 3.40 10.48
CA LYS A 35 -6.32 3.34 9.83
C LYS A 35 -6.26 2.79 8.40
N ILE A 36 -5.21 3.16 7.65
CA ILE A 36 -4.97 2.61 6.32
C ILE A 36 -4.67 1.11 6.45
N PHE A 37 -3.81 0.74 7.39
CA PHE A 37 -3.35 -0.64 7.57
C PHE A 37 -4.46 -1.59 7.99
N GLN A 38 -5.44 -1.11 8.76
CA GLN A 38 -6.66 -1.85 9.10
C GLN A 38 -7.52 -2.24 7.88
N SER A 39 -7.31 -1.62 6.71
CA SER A 39 -8.02 -2.00 5.48
C SER A 39 -7.37 -3.17 4.71
N PHE A 40 -6.16 -3.59 5.12
CA PHE A 40 -5.46 -4.71 4.48
C PHE A 40 -5.72 -6.03 5.20
N ASP A 41 -5.64 -7.12 4.43
CA ASP A 41 -5.68 -8.46 4.97
C ASP A 41 -4.49 -8.73 5.89
N LEU A 42 -4.71 -9.62 6.86
CA LEU A 42 -3.69 -10.04 7.81
C LEU A 42 -2.39 -10.49 7.12
N PHE A 43 -2.49 -11.27 6.03
CA PHE A 43 -1.33 -11.72 5.26
C PHE A 43 -0.53 -10.55 4.69
N GLN A 44 -1.21 -9.53 4.15
CA GLN A 44 -0.52 -8.34 3.63
C GLN A 44 0.13 -7.55 4.78
N LEU A 45 -0.56 -7.44 5.92
CA LEU A 45 -0.09 -6.76 7.12
C LEU A 45 1.20 -7.38 7.71
N ILE A 46 1.33 -8.71 7.67
CA ILE A 46 2.52 -9.42 8.18
C ILE A 46 3.65 -9.55 7.15
N SER A 47 3.32 -9.62 5.85
CA SER A 47 4.31 -10.00 4.82
C SER A 47 4.73 -8.84 3.92
N VAL A 48 3.80 -7.99 3.47
CA VAL A 48 4.09 -6.97 2.44
C VAL A 48 4.35 -5.61 3.08
N ILE A 49 3.43 -5.16 3.94
CA ILE A 49 3.46 -3.82 4.54
C ILE A 49 4.74 -3.54 5.34
N PRO A 50 5.27 -4.46 6.17
CA PRO A 50 6.50 -4.21 6.93
C PRO A 50 7.76 -4.10 6.05
N GLN A 51 7.71 -4.58 4.79
CA GLN A 51 8.85 -4.56 3.88
C GLN A 51 8.97 -3.25 3.07
N VAL A 52 7.98 -2.35 3.14
CA VAL A 52 7.97 -1.10 2.36
C VAL A 52 9.01 -0.11 2.87
N CYS A 53 8.99 0.17 4.18
CA CYS A 53 9.97 1.03 4.83
C CYS A 53 9.98 0.81 6.36
N PRO A 54 11.04 1.26 7.07
CA PRO A 54 11.12 1.11 8.53
C PRO A 54 9.96 1.80 9.29
N ALA A 55 9.45 2.92 8.80
CA ALA A 55 8.32 3.61 9.42
C ALA A 55 7.05 2.74 9.39
N TRP A 56 6.81 2.06 8.27
CA TRP A 56 5.67 1.15 8.12
C TRP A 56 5.83 -0.11 8.97
N GLN A 57 7.05 -0.67 9.01
CA GLN A 57 7.38 -1.75 9.93
C GLN A 57 7.10 -1.38 11.39
N SER A 58 7.51 -0.19 11.82
CA SER A 58 7.26 0.28 13.19
C SER A 58 5.77 0.45 13.47
N THR A 59 4.99 0.88 12.47
CA THR A 59 3.54 1.01 12.59
C THR A 59 2.83 -0.34 12.67
N CYS A 60 3.34 -1.37 11.97
CA CYS A 60 2.82 -2.74 12.07
C CYS A 60 2.93 -3.33 13.48
N SER A 61 3.79 -2.78 14.35
CA SER A 61 3.89 -3.20 15.75
C SER A 61 2.77 -2.63 16.64
N ASP A 62 1.89 -1.78 16.11
CA ASP A 62 0.78 -1.18 16.86
C ASP A 62 -0.31 -2.22 17.19
N GLN A 63 -0.61 -2.38 18.47
CA GLN A 63 -1.62 -3.32 18.97
C GLN A 63 -3.01 -3.08 18.37
N ARG A 64 -3.32 -1.87 17.92
CA ARG A 64 -4.60 -1.51 17.29
C ARG A 64 -4.82 -2.22 15.96
N LEU A 65 -3.78 -2.78 15.34
CA LEU A 65 -3.86 -3.57 14.11
C LEU A 65 -4.25 -5.04 14.36
N TRP A 66 -3.90 -5.58 15.53
CA TRP A 66 -4.00 -7.03 15.82
C TRP A 66 -5.19 -7.40 16.71
N LYS A 67 -6.21 -6.55 16.81
CA LYS A 67 -7.30 -6.63 17.81
C LYS A 67 -7.98 -7.99 17.93
N MET A 68 -7.94 -8.83 16.89
CA MET A 68 -8.39 -10.22 16.94
C MET A 68 -7.52 -11.08 16.02
N LEU A 69 -6.24 -11.24 16.39
CA LEU A 69 -5.38 -12.23 15.75
C LEU A 69 -5.68 -13.61 16.35
N ASP A 70 -6.55 -14.37 15.68
CA ASP A 70 -6.76 -15.78 16.03
C ASP A 70 -5.66 -16.64 15.40
N LEU A 71 -4.66 -17.00 16.22
CA LEU A 71 -3.54 -17.85 15.83
C LEU A 71 -3.93 -19.33 15.73
N SER A 72 -5.17 -19.71 16.06
CA SER A 72 -5.66 -21.09 15.89
C SER A 72 -5.69 -21.54 14.43
N VAL A 73 -5.68 -20.59 13.49
CA VAL A 73 -5.86 -20.83 12.04
C VAL A 73 -4.52 -20.76 11.28
N MET A 74 -3.41 -20.46 11.99
CA MET A 74 -2.05 -20.49 11.44
C MET A 74 -1.39 -21.85 11.68
#